data_AF-A0A402B2A5-F1
#
_entry.id   AF-A0A402B2A5-F1
#
_cell.length_a   1.000
_cell.length_b   1.000
_cell.length_c   1.000
_cell.angle_alpha   90.00
_cell.angle_beta   90.00
_cell.angle_gamma   90.00
#
_symmetry.space_group_name_H-M   'P 1'
#
loop_
_entity.id
_entity.type
_entity.pdbx_description
1 polymer ?
#
loop_
_entity_poly.entity_id
_entity_poly.type
_entity_poly.pdbx_seq_one_letter_code
_entity_poly.pdbx_strand_id
1 'polypeptide(L)'
;MSLAQNPDSFAQKFAKEGLTFDDVLIIPAASSVLPREVSTQTRFTREISLNIPVVSAAMDTVTEARLAIAMAREGGIGVIHSNASIEFQAQEVDKVKRSESGMITDPITLEPDAALSEALMVMKRFHISGIPITEHGRLVGILTNRDLRFENNPERPIVDLMTRENLVTVPVGTTLEQAREILHRSKVEKLPVVDDNGMLKGLITMKDIQKKILYPNASKDEFGRLRVAAAVGVGPDSLDRCAALVEEGVDALVVDTSHGHSRMVIERVAQISDRFGKKVQLVAGNVVTAEATEALIQAGVDAVKVGIGAGSICTTRIISGVGMAQITAIYDCAAVARRYNIPIIGDGGIQYSGDIAKAIVAGSDTVMLGSLLAGVDESPGELIISRGERFKDYRGMGSIGAMKQRSYSKHRYFQGEVDESELIAEGIEARVPYKGMLGPLVYQLVGGLRQAMGYAGAATIKDMQEYAQFTRITNAGLRESHPHDVMITKEAPNYGTKNR
;
A
#
# COMPACT_ATOMS: atom_id res chain seq x y z
N MET A 1 -16.59 24.92 -13.11
CA MET A 1 -16.28 26.17 -13.85
C MET A 1 -16.50 25.92 -15.33
N SER A 2 -17.15 26.87 -16.00
CA SER A 2 -17.43 26.85 -17.44
C SER A 2 -16.12 26.78 -18.22
N LEU A 3 -16.05 25.91 -19.24
CA LEU A 3 -15.11 26.02 -20.35
C LEU A 3 -15.42 27.34 -21.08
N ALA A 4 -14.99 28.46 -20.50
CA ALA A 4 -14.76 29.67 -21.28
C ALA A 4 -13.59 29.31 -22.20
N GLN A 5 -13.94 28.83 -23.39
CA GLN A 5 -12.99 28.44 -24.43
C GLN A 5 -12.16 29.68 -24.75
N ASN A 6 -10.92 29.69 -24.25
CA ASN A 6 -9.93 30.65 -24.64
C ASN A 6 -9.78 30.54 -26.16
N PRO A 7 -10.02 31.60 -26.95
CA PRO A 7 -9.94 31.53 -28.42
C PRO A 7 -8.57 31.05 -28.93
N ASP A 8 -7.51 31.16 -28.13
CA ASP A 8 -6.19 30.57 -28.40
C ASP A 8 -6.10 29.04 -28.26
N SER A 9 -7.11 28.38 -27.68
CA SER A 9 -7.09 26.92 -27.45
C SER A 9 -7.04 26.11 -28.74
N PHE A 10 -7.57 26.63 -29.86
CA PHE A 10 -7.50 25.95 -31.14
C PHE A 10 -6.06 25.91 -31.67
N ALA A 11 -5.29 26.99 -31.53
CA ALA A 11 -3.89 27.05 -31.95
C ALA A 11 -2.97 26.21 -31.06
N GLN A 12 -3.36 25.96 -29.81
CA GLN A 12 -2.58 25.19 -28.84
C GLN A 12 -2.82 23.67 -28.86
N LYS A 13 -3.68 23.16 -29.76
CA LYS A 13 -4.05 21.73 -29.84
C LYS A 13 -2.87 20.75 -29.87
N PHE A 14 -1.75 21.16 -30.48
CA PHE A 14 -0.53 20.34 -30.62
C PHE A 14 0.71 21.00 -30.01
N ALA A 15 0.54 22.06 -29.22
CA ALA A 15 1.68 22.82 -28.68
C ALA A 15 2.47 22.06 -27.61
N LYS A 16 1.87 21.03 -27.00
CA LYS A 16 2.46 20.28 -25.89
C LYS A 16 3.06 18.96 -26.37
N GLU A 17 4.35 18.79 -26.11
CA GLU A 17 5.05 17.51 -26.25
C GLU A 17 4.94 16.72 -24.93
N GLY A 18 4.73 15.41 -25.02
CA GLY A 18 4.69 14.50 -23.87
C GLY A 18 5.85 13.53 -23.90
N LEU A 19 6.46 13.29 -22.73
CA LEU A 19 7.55 12.34 -22.51
C LEU A 19 7.11 11.25 -21.52
N THR A 20 7.55 10.04 -21.78
CA THR A 20 7.40 8.88 -20.90
C THR A 20 8.76 8.41 -20.38
N PHE A 21 8.78 7.32 -19.60
CA PHE A 21 9.99 6.79 -18.98
C PHE A 21 11.09 6.46 -20.00
N ASP A 22 10.73 5.93 -21.15
CA ASP A 22 11.67 5.53 -22.21
C ASP A 22 12.24 6.70 -23.02
N ASP A 23 11.65 7.89 -22.91
CA ASP A 23 12.11 9.06 -23.65
C ASP A 23 13.23 9.82 -22.91
N VAL A 24 13.54 9.43 -21.67
CA VAL A 24 14.46 10.17 -20.80
C VAL A 24 15.44 9.28 -20.04
N LEU A 25 16.62 9.82 -19.76
CA LEU A 25 17.62 9.28 -18.82
C LEU A 25 17.97 10.33 -17.76
N ILE A 26 18.30 9.87 -16.55
CA ILE A 26 18.83 10.74 -15.48
C ILE A 26 20.30 11.00 -15.78
N ILE A 27 20.71 12.28 -15.81
CA ILE A 27 22.11 12.67 -16.02
C ILE A 27 22.86 12.46 -14.69
N PRO A 28 23.96 11.68 -14.68
CA PRO A 28 24.80 11.56 -13.48
C PRO A 28 25.36 12.91 -13.05
N ALA A 29 25.53 13.10 -11.74
CA ALA A 29 26.04 14.33 -11.15
C ALA A 29 27.16 14.05 -10.14
N ALA A 30 27.81 15.11 -9.66
CA ALA A 30 28.82 14.98 -8.60
C ALA A 30 28.17 14.37 -7.35
N SER A 31 28.79 13.32 -6.79
CA SER A 31 28.23 12.56 -5.69
C SER A 31 29.25 12.40 -4.57
N SER A 32 28.82 12.72 -3.35
CA SER A 32 29.56 12.47 -2.11
C SER A 32 28.87 11.44 -1.21
N VAL A 33 27.84 10.75 -1.72
CA VAL A 33 27.03 9.78 -0.97
C VAL A 33 27.09 8.42 -1.64
N LEU A 34 27.24 7.36 -0.84
CA LEU A 34 27.17 5.99 -1.36
C LEU A 34 25.71 5.49 -1.36
N PRO A 35 25.33 4.59 -2.28
CA PRO A 35 23.98 4.02 -2.33
C PRO A 35 23.47 3.39 -1.03
N ARG A 36 24.37 2.93 -0.14
CA ARG A 36 23.98 2.38 1.17
C ARG A 36 23.67 3.44 2.23
N GLU A 37 24.08 4.70 1.98
CA GLU A 37 23.98 5.84 2.92
C GLU A 37 22.77 6.73 2.60
N VAL A 38 22.15 6.57 1.42
CA VAL A 38 21.00 7.38 1.02
C VAL A 38 19.72 6.94 1.75
N SER A 39 18.84 7.92 2.01
CA SER A 39 17.52 7.68 2.58
C SER A 39 16.45 7.65 1.49
N THR A 40 15.73 6.54 1.40
CA THR A 40 14.55 6.39 0.53
C THR A 40 13.25 6.77 1.23
N GLN A 41 13.32 7.30 2.46
CA GLN A 41 12.16 7.72 3.21
C GLN A 41 11.47 8.90 2.51
N THR A 42 10.13 8.88 2.47
CA THR A 42 9.32 9.84 1.72
C THR A 42 7.91 9.93 2.29
N ARG A 43 7.07 10.78 1.69
CA ARG A 43 5.67 10.98 2.07
C ARG A 43 4.71 10.27 1.12
N PHE A 44 3.80 9.48 1.66
CA PHE A 44 2.64 8.96 0.94
C PHE A 44 1.48 9.96 0.96
N THR A 45 1.25 10.59 2.11
CA THR A 45 0.32 11.71 2.29
C THR A 45 1.01 12.81 3.08
N ARG A 46 0.31 13.93 3.33
CA ARG A 46 0.78 15.02 4.18
C ARG A 46 1.38 14.53 5.50
N GLU A 47 0.72 13.58 6.17
CA GLU A 47 1.13 13.09 7.50
C GLU A 47 1.72 11.67 7.48
N ILE A 48 1.43 10.86 6.47
CA ILE A 48 1.95 9.48 6.39
C ILE A 48 3.27 9.46 5.65
N SER A 49 4.34 9.10 6.37
CA SER A 49 5.65 8.80 5.80
C SER A 49 5.85 7.30 5.59
N LEU A 50 6.57 6.94 4.52
CA LEU A 50 6.98 5.58 4.19
C LEU A 50 8.51 5.48 4.20
N ASN A 51 9.04 4.30 4.53
CA ASN A 51 10.49 4.06 4.53
C ASN A 51 11.02 3.71 3.13
N ILE A 52 10.14 3.31 2.23
CA ILE A 52 10.40 3.15 0.80
C ILE A 52 9.28 3.79 -0.04
N PRO A 53 9.57 4.33 -1.24
CA PRO A 53 8.60 5.05 -2.06
C PRO A 53 7.67 4.12 -2.86
N VAL A 54 7.25 2.99 -2.29
CA VAL A 54 6.51 1.94 -3.01
C VAL A 54 5.12 1.74 -2.41
N VAL A 55 4.11 1.87 -3.26
CA VAL A 55 2.70 1.63 -2.96
C VAL A 55 2.20 0.50 -3.85
N SER A 56 1.43 -0.45 -3.32
CA SER A 56 0.80 -1.48 -4.15
C SER A 56 -0.59 -1.03 -4.65
N ALA A 57 -0.87 -1.29 -5.92
CA ALA A 57 -2.08 -0.81 -6.58
C ALA A 57 -3.37 -1.46 -6.05
N ALA A 58 -4.45 -0.68 -6.03
CA ALA A 58 -5.79 -1.09 -5.59
C ALA A 58 -6.51 -1.96 -6.62
N MET A 59 -6.01 -3.18 -6.82
CA MET A 59 -6.51 -4.12 -7.81
C MET A 59 -6.74 -5.48 -7.17
N ASP A 60 -7.82 -6.15 -7.58
CA ASP A 60 -8.23 -7.47 -7.07
C ASP A 60 -7.26 -8.61 -7.38
N THR A 61 -6.31 -8.38 -8.29
CA THR A 61 -5.22 -9.31 -8.62
C THR A 61 -3.88 -8.88 -8.02
N VAL A 62 -3.85 -7.79 -7.23
CA VAL A 62 -2.63 -7.23 -6.65
C VAL A 62 -2.73 -7.15 -5.12
N THR A 63 -3.67 -6.39 -4.56
CA THR A 63 -3.57 -6.00 -3.14
C THR A 63 -4.79 -6.43 -2.32
N GLU A 64 -4.58 -7.47 -1.54
CA GLU A 64 -5.38 -7.88 -0.37
C GLU A 64 -4.48 -7.87 0.89
N ALA A 65 -4.99 -8.27 2.05
CA ALA A 65 -4.30 -8.21 3.33
C ALA A 65 -2.92 -8.88 3.30
N ARG A 66 -2.76 -10.01 2.61
CA ARG A 66 -1.47 -10.72 2.50
C ARG A 66 -0.40 -9.82 1.86
N LEU A 67 -0.71 -9.21 0.73
CA LEU A 67 0.23 -8.31 0.06
C LEU A 67 0.40 -7.00 0.83
N ALA A 68 -0.67 -6.44 1.39
CA ALA A 68 -0.59 -5.21 2.19
C ALA A 68 0.30 -5.37 3.43
N ILE A 69 0.19 -6.50 4.14
CA ILE A 69 1.06 -6.85 5.28
C ILE A 69 2.53 -6.96 4.81
N ALA A 70 2.78 -7.66 3.71
CA ALA A 70 4.14 -7.82 3.20
C ALA A 70 4.74 -6.49 2.74
N MET A 71 3.96 -5.67 2.04
CA MET A 71 4.39 -4.33 1.60
C MET A 71 4.68 -3.41 2.78
N ALA A 72 3.80 -3.37 3.79
CA ALA A 72 4.02 -2.57 4.99
C ALA A 72 5.27 -3.02 5.75
N ARG A 73 5.55 -4.33 5.82
CA ARG A 73 6.79 -4.87 6.42
C ARG A 73 8.06 -4.43 5.72
N GLU A 74 8.05 -4.35 4.40
CA GLU A 74 9.19 -3.82 3.61
C GLU A 74 9.32 -2.29 3.69
N GLY A 75 8.33 -1.61 4.28
CA GLY A 75 8.33 -0.17 4.53
C GLY A 75 7.51 0.66 3.56
N GLY A 76 6.76 0.02 2.67
CA GLY A 76 5.79 0.66 1.78
C GLY A 76 4.40 0.71 2.41
N ILE A 77 3.36 0.81 1.57
CA ILE A 77 1.96 0.68 1.98
C ILE A 77 1.15 -0.02 0.89
N GLY A 78 0.19 -0.87 1.29
CA GLY A 78 -0.74 -1.48 0.35
C GLY A 78 -2.09 -0.77 0.33
N VAL A 79 -2.68 -0.61 -0.86
CA VAL A 79 -4.06 -0.12 -1.03
C VAL A 79 -5.00 -1.28 -1.30
N ILE A 80 -5.83 -1.67 -0.33
CA ILE A 80 -6.83 -2.73 -0.49
C ILE A 80 -7.86 -2.31 -1.53
N HIS A 81 -8.09 -3.15 -2.54
CA HIS A 81 -9.06 -2.87 -3.60
C HIS A 81 -10.51 -2.82 -3.07
N SER A 82 -11.36 -2.13 -3.81
CA SER A 82 -12.79 -1.96 -3.49
C SER A 82 -13.72 -2.82 -4.36
N ASN A 83 -13.16 -3.68 -5.22
CA ASN A 83 -13.91 -4.67 -6.00
C ASN A 83 -14.43 -5.84 -5.15
N ALA A 84 -15.05 -5.54 -4.01
CA ALA A 84 -15.57 -6.47 -3.01
C ALA A 84 -16.69 -5.80 -2.18
N SER A 85 -17.37 -6.56 -1.33
CA SER A 85 -18.33 -5.98 -0.39
C SER A 85 -17.64 -5.05 0.62
N ILE A 86 -18.40 -4.20 1.30
CA ILE A 86 -17.86 -3.30 2.33
C ILE A 86 -17.27 -4.11 3.48
N GLU A 87 -17.96 -5.17 3.88
CA GLU A 87 -17.58 -6.05 4.98
C GLU A 87 -16.28 -6.80 4.68
N PHE A 88 -16.14 -7.31 3.44
CA PHE A 88 -14.90 -7.96 3.03
C PHE A 88 -13.72 -7.00 3.08
N GLN A 89 -13.87 -5.80 2.51
CA GLN A 89 -12.79 -4.82 2.48
C GLN A 89 -12.40 -4.36 3.90
N ALA A 90 -13.39 -4.15 4.78
CA ALA A 90 -13.18 -3.85 6.20
C ALA A 90 -12.42 -4.97 6.91
N GLN A 91 -12.80 -6.24 6.69
CA GLN A 91 -12.08 -7.40 7.24
C GLN A 91 -10.64 -7.49 6.74
N GLU A 92 -10.38 -7.15 5.47
CA GLU A 92 -9.01 -7.10 4.95
C GLU A 92 -8.18 -6.02 5.65
N VAL A 93 -8.74 -4.83 5.90
CA VAL A 93 -8.09 -3.79 6.71
C VAL A 93 -7.80 -4.27 8.13
N ASP A 94 -8.79 -4.85 8.81
CA ASP A 94 -8.65 -5.39 10.17
C ASP A 94 -7.51 -6.43 10.26
N LYS A 95 -7.44 -7.35 9.30
CA LYS A 95 -6.34 -8.34 9.20
C LYS A 95 -4.97 -7.67 9.14
N VAL A 96 -4.83 -6.55 8.42
CA VAL A 96 -3.55 -5.82 8.36
C VAL A 96 -3.27 -5.13 9.69
N LYS A 97 -4.23 -4.40 10.25
CA LYS A 97 -4.05 -3.65 11.51
C LYS A 97 -3.77 -4.57 12.70
N ARG A 98 -4.30 -5.79 12.72
CA ARG A 98 -4.03 -6.82 13.75
C ARG A 98 -2.78 -7.67 13.48
N SER A 99 -2.16 -7.55 12.30
CA SER A 99 -1.03 -8.42 11.93
C SER A 99 0.18 -8.20 12.82
N GLU A 100 0.45 -6.95 13.23
CA GLU A 100 1.51 -6.59 14.16
C GLU A 100 1.04 -5.43 15.03
N SER A 101 1.55 -5.37 16.26
CA SER A 101 1.36 -4.25 17.17
C SER A 101 2.62 -4.12 18.04
N GLY A 102 3.05 -2.91 18.37
CA GLY A 102 4.14 -2.73 19.33
C GLY A 102 3.72 -3.17 20.73
N MET A 103 2.52 -2.77 21.12
CA MET A 103 1.83 -3.18 22.34
C MET A 103 0.36 -3.32 22.00
N ILE A 104 -0.26 -4.44 22.35
CA ILE A 104 -1.71 -4.61 22.20
C ILE A 104 -2.35 -3.82 23.35
N THR A 105 -3.02 -2.70 23.06
CA THR A 105 -3.61 -1.80 24.09
C THR A 105 -4.94 -2.32 24.64
N ASP A 106 -5.66 -3.11 23.84
CA ASP A 106 -6.94 -3.74 24.23
C ASP A 106 -6.89 -5.24 23.95
N PRO A 107 -6.13 -6.01 24.76
CA PRO A 107 -6.02 -7.45 24.56
C PRO A 107 -7.35 -8.11 24.89
N ILE A 108 -7.73 -9.11 24.10
CA ILE A 108 -8.91 -9.93 24.40
C ILE A 108 -8.67 -10.66 25.72
N THR A 109 -9.60 -10.50 26.66
CA THR A 109 -9.57 -11.15 27.97
C THR A 109 -10.74 -12.10 28.16
N LEU A 110 -10.63 -12.96 29.16
CA LEU A 110 -11.71 -13.80 29.66
C LEU A 110 -11.78 -13.67 31.19
N GLU A 111 -12.95 -13.96 31.74
CA GLU A 111 -13.15 -14.08 33.19
C GLU A 111 -12.64 -15.44 33.69
N PRO A 112 -12.28 -15.57 34.98
CA PRO A 112 -11.70 -16.81 35.52
C PRO A 112 -12.63 -18.03 35.45
N ASP A 113 -13.93 -17.81 35.53
CA ASP A 113 -14.97 -18.85 35.52
C ASP A 113 -15.39 -19.29 34.11
N ALA A 114 -14.93 -18.59 33.07
CA ALA A 114 -15.19 -18.96 31.68
C ALA A 114 -14.69 -20.39 31.38
N ALA A 115 -15.40 -21.08 30.48
CA ALA A 115 -15.09 -22.45 30.12
C ALA A 115 -13.90 -22.54 29.17
N LEU A 116 -13.16 -23.65 29.22
CA LEU A 116 -12.07 -23.91 28.30
C LEU A 116 -12.53 -23.89 26.82
N SER A 117 -13.74 -24.37 26.53
CA SER A 117 -14.34 -24.34 25.19
C SER A 117 -14.42 -22.92 24.62
N GLU A 118 -14.76 -21.94 25.46
CA GLU A 118 -14.81 -20.53 25.10
C GLU A 118 -13.41 -19.99 24.80
N ALA A 119 -12.43 -20.28 25.67
CA ALA A 119 -11.04 -19.90 25.41
C ALA A 119 -10.51 -20.47 24.08
N LEU A 120 -10.77 -21.75 23.80
CA LEU A 120 -10.37 -22.39 22.53
C LEU A 120 -11.05 -21.73 21.33
N MET A 121 -12.33 -21.35 21.46
CA MET A 121 -13.06 -20.64 20.41
C MET A 121 -12.44 -19.27 20.14
N VAL A 122 -12.14 -18.50 21.19
CA VAL A 122 -11.50 -17.18 21.10
C VAL A 122 -10.10 -17.31 20.49
N MET A 123 -9.27 -18.22 20.98
CA MET A 123 -7.92 -18.46 20.44
C MET A 123 -7.95 -18.83 18.96
N LYS A 124 -8.91 -19.68 18.55
CA LYS A 124 -9.08 -20.08 17.15
C LYS A 124 -9.59 -18.92 16.28
N ARG A 125 -10.59 -18.18 16.76
CA ARG A 125 -11.21 -17.07 16.03
C ARG A 125 -10.25 -15.92 15.79
N PHE A 126 -9.47 -15.56 16.80
CA PHE A 126 -8.56 -14.42 16.75
C PHE A 126 -7.10 -14.81 16.48
N HIS A 127 -6.81 -16.10 16.29
CA HIS A 127 -5.48 -16.64 16.05
C HIS A 127 -4.43 -16.21 17.10
N ILE A 128 -4.86 -16.12 18.36
CA ILE A 128 -4.01 -15.74 19.50
C ILE A 128 -3.57 -16.97 20.30
N SER A 129 -2.31 -16.99 20.73
CA SER A 129 -1.71 -18.11 21.47
C SER A 129 -1.74 -17.95 22.98
N GLY A 130 -2.43 -16.93 23.47
CA GLY A 130 -2.66 -16.73 24.90
C GLY A 130 -3.57 -15.55 25.19
N ILE A 131 -4.29 -15.65 26.29
CA ILE A 131 -5.38 -14.78 26.72
C ILE A 131 -5.08 -14.34 28.15
N PRO A 132 -4.92 -13.04 28.43
CA PRO A 132 -4.91 -12.53 29.79
C PRO A 132 -6.26 -12.76 30.45
N ILE A 133 -6.25 -13.23 31.69
CA ILE A 133 -7.46 -13.48 32.48
C ILE A 133 -7.63 -12.32 33.46
N THR A 134 -8.79 -11.69 33.40
CA THR A 134 -9.10 -10.50 34.20
C THR A 134 -10.36 -10.70 34.99
N GLU A 135 -10.39 -10.19 36.22
CA GLU A 135 -11.60 -10.07 37.04
C GLU A 135 -11.88 -8.58 37.23
N HIS A 136 -12.99 -8.10 36.69
CA HIS A 136 -13.34 -6.66 36.67
C HIS A 136 -12.21 -5.77 36.12
N GLY A 137 -11.46 -6.26 35.12
CA GLY A 137 -10.34 -5.55 34.49
C GLY A 137 -9.00 -5.63 35.22
N ARG A 138 -8.96 -6.22 36.43
CA ARG A 138 -7.71 -6.52 37.14
C ARG A 138 -7.10 -7.80 36.60
N LEU A 139 -5.81 -7.81 36.28
CA LEU A 139 -5.13 -9.01 35.80
C LEU A 139 -4.97 -10.03 36.93
N VAL A 140 -5.54 -11.22 36.75
CA VAL A 140 -5.50 -12.33 37.73
C VAL A 140 -4.80 -13.58 37.21
N GLY A 141 -4.56 -13.67 35.89
CA GLY A 141 -3.86 -14.80 35.30
C GLY A 141 -3.53 -14.61 33.82
N ILE A 142 -2.86 -15.59 33.24
CA ILE A 142 -2.74 -15.72 31.79
C ILE A 142 -2.89 -17.19 31.40
N LEU A 143 -3.69 -17.42 30.35
CA LEU A 143 -3.86 -18.73 29.74
C LEU A 143 -3.07 -18.77 28.43
N THR A 144 -2.26 -19.80 28.20
CA THR A 144 -1.45 -19.94 26.99
C THR A 144 -1.59 -21.31 26.36
N ASN A 145 -1.17 -21.44 25.10
CA ASN A 145 -1.12 -22.75 24.42
C ASN A 145 -0.33 -23.83 25.19
N ARG A 146 0.55 -23.46 26.13
CA ARG A 146 1.30 -24.43 26.94
C ARG A 146 0.41 -25.05 28.01
N ASP A 147 -0.46 -24.26 28.60
CA ASP A 147 -1.36 -24.64 29.69
C ASP A 147 -2.48 -25.56 29.20
N LEU A 148 -2.79 -25.48 27.90
CA LEU A 148 -3.78 -26.31 27.22
C LEU A 148 -3.25 -27.66 26.74
N ARG A 149 -1.92 -27.89 26.78
CA ARG A 149 -1.35 -29.15 26.31
C ARG A 149 -1.81 -30.25 27.25
N PHE A 150 -2.47 -31.27 26.67
CA PHE A 150 -2.98 -32.47 27.36
C PHE A 150 -4.29 -32.31 28.15
N GLU A 151 -4.98 -31.17 28.05
CA GLU A 151 -6.33 -31.03 28.61
C GLU A 151 -7.40 -31.46 27.59
N ASN A 152 -8.33 -32.30 28.02
CA ASN A 152 -9.37 -32.90 27.16
C ASN A 152 -10.79 -32.55 27.62
N ASN A 153 -10.96 -31.91 28.80
CA ASN A 153 -12.27 -31.53 29.29
C ASN A 153 -12.63 -30.08 28.89
N PRO A 154 -13.54 -29.89 27.91
CA PRO A 154 -13.89 -28.57 27.39
C PRO A 154 -14.68 -27.69 28.37
N GLU A 155 -15.30 -28.28 29.40
CA GLU A 155 -16.12 -27.57 30.38
C GLU A 155 -15.33 -27.12 31.62
N ARG A 156 -14.02 -27.43 31.67
CA ARG A 156 -13.19 -27.08 32.82
C ARG A 156 -13.04 -25.55 32.91
N PRO A 157 -13.22 -24.94 34.10
CA PRO A 157 -13.01 -23.51 34.28
C PRO A 157 -11.56 -23.09 33.99
N ILE A 158 -11.37 -21.95 33.34
CA ILE A 158 -10.05 -21.43 32.97
C ILE A 158 -9.17 -21.20 34.21
N VAL A 159 -9.78 -20.76 35.32
CA VAL A 159 -9.06 -20.51 36.58
C VAL A 159 -8.18 -21.71 36.92
N ASP A 160 -8.64 -22.95 36.76
CA ASP A 160 -7.91 -24.17 37.12
C ASP A 160 -6.70 -24.50 36.24
N LEU A 161 -6.58 -23.83 35.09
CA LEU A 161 -5.55 -24.07 34.08
C LEU A 161 -4.60 -22.89 33.92
N MET A 162 -5.06 -21.66 34.18
CA MET A 162 -4.28 -20.46 33.96
C MET A 162 -3.06 -20.36 34.89
N THR A 163 -2.00 -19.70 34.43
CA THR A 163 -0.88 -19.31 35.30
C THR A 163 -1.35 -18.16 36.19
N ARG A 164 -1.34 -18.36 37.52
CA ARG A 164 -1.79 -17.38 38.53
C ARG A 164 -0.63 -16.78 39.34
N GLU A 165 0.36 -17.61 39.64
CA GLU A 165 1.49 -17.25 40.50
C GLU A 165 2.69 -16.80 39.66
N ASN A 166 3.49 -15.88 40.21
CA ASN A 166 4.67 -15.33 39.56
C ASN A 166 4.40 -14.77 38.15
N LEU A 167 3.25 -14.14 37.96
CA LEU A 167 2.92 -13.41 36.73
C LEU A 167 3.98 -12.33 36.48
N VAL A 168 4.72 -12.51 35.41
CA VAL A 168 5.70 -11.53 34.96
C VAL A 168 4.93 -10.44 34.23
N THR A 169 4.82 -9.26 34.84
CA THR A 169 4.14 -8.10 34.29
C THR A 169 5.11 -6.92 34.17
N VAL A 170 4.71 -5.89 33.42
CA VAL A 170 5.46 -4.64 33.30
C VAL A 170 4.56 -3.41 33.43
N PRO A 171 5.08 -2.28 33.90
CA PRO A 171 4.31 -1.05 33.98
C PRO A 171 4.06 -0.43 32.59
N VAL A 172 3.02 0.40 32.50
CA VAL A 172 2.78 1.28 31.35
C VAL A 172 4.03 2.13 31.08
N GLY A 173 4.41 2.27 29.80
CA GLY A 173 5.61 3.00 29.38
C GLY A 173 6.86 2.14 29.20
N THR A 174 6.77 0.82 29.44
CA THR A 174 7.87 -0.12 29.16
C THR A 174 8.20 -0.14 27.67
N THR A 175 9.47 0.05 27.33
CA THR A 175 9.92 0.03 25.93
C THR A 175 10.00 -1.39 25.38
N LEU A 176 9.99 -1.55 24.06
CA LEU A 176 10.16 -2.86 23.42
C LEU A 176 11.51 -3.49 23.76
N GLU A 177 12.56 -2.68 23.90
CA GLU A 177 13.90 -3.13 24.27
C GLU A 177 13.93 -3.65 25.71
N GLN A 178 13.28 -2.97 26.66
CA GLN A 178 13.11 -3.45 28.04
C GLN A 178 12.25 -4.72 28.09
N ALA A 179 11.14 -4.73 27.35
CA ALA A 179 10.26 -5.89 27.26
C ALA A 179 11.01 -7.12 26.72
N ARG A 180 11.89 -6.94 25.72
CA ARG A 180 12.75 -8.01 25.19
C ARG A 180 13.64 -8.63 26.27
N GLU A 181 14.29 -7.81 27.09
CA GLU A 181 15.16 -8.28 28.16
C GLU A 181 14.37 -9.03 29.23
N ILE A 182 13.18 -8.52 29.60
CA ILE A 182 12.33 -9.16 30.60
C ILE A 182 11.77 -10.48 30.08
N LEU A 183 11.28 -10.54 28.85
CA LEU A 183 10.81 -11.76 28.20
C LEU A 183 11.93 -12.81 28.13
N HIS A 184 13.15 -12.39 27.77
CA HIS A 184 14.31 -13.28 27.69
C HIS A 184 14.73 -13.83 29.06
N ARG A 185 14.88 -12.94 30.06
CA ARG A 185 15.27 -13.31 31.43
C ARG A 185 14.24 -14.23 32.09
N SER A 186 12.97 -13.92 31.88
CA SER A 186 11.85 -14.63 32.53
C SER A 186 11.38 -15.85 31.75
N LYS A 187 11.93 -16.08 30.54
CA LYS A 187 11.61 -17.22 29.65
C LYS A 187 10.11 -17.36 29.37
N VAL A 188 9.42 -16.24 29.22
CA VAL A 188 8.00 -16.18 28.85
C VAL A 188 7.84 -15.54 27.48
N GLU A 189 6.76 -15.87 26.76
CA GLU A 189 6.50 -15.36 25.41
C GLU A 189 5.58 -14.15 25.38
N LYS A 190 4.91 -13.86 26.50
CA LYS A 190 3.88 -12.83 26.63
C LYS A 190 4.13 -12.05 27.91
N LEU A 191 3.94 -10.75 27.83
CA LEU A 191 4.23 -9.81 28.91
C LEU A 191 3.03 -8.86 29.07
N PRO A 192 2.11 -9.14 30.01
CA PRO A 192 1.02 -8.24 30.33
C PRO A 192 1.54 -6.91 30.87
N VAL A 193 0.94 -5.82 30.40
CA VAL A 193 1.22 -4.45 30.83
C VAL A 193 0.11 -4.04 31.80
N VAL A 194 0.48 -3.62 33.00
CA VAL A 194 -0.47 -3.24 34.05
C VAL A 194 -0.21 -1.82 34.55
N ASP A 195 -1.25 -1.17 35.08
CA ASP A 195 -1.09 0.07 35.85
C ASP A 195 -0.75 -0.20 37.33
N ASP A 196 -0.59 0.86 38.11
CA ASP A 196 -0.25 0.78 39.54
C ASP A 196 -1.31 0.05 40.39
N ASN A 197 -2.55 -0.05 39.90
CA ASN A 197 -3.64 -0.77 40.56
C ASN A 197 -3.73 -2.25 40.13
N GLY A 198 -2.84 -2.70 39.23
CA GLY A 198 -2.84 -4.05 38.67
C GLY A 198 -3.89 -4.25 37.57
N MET A 199 -4.45 -3.17 37.02
CA MET A 199 -5.41 -3.24 35.92
C MET A 199 -4.67 -3.51 34.62
N LEU A 200 -5.19 -4.41 33.79
CA LEU A 200 -4.59 -4.71 32.50
C LEU A 200 -4.72 -3.51 31.56
N LYS A 201 -3.59 -3.03 31.03
CA LYS A 201 -3.49 -1.93 30.05
C LYS A 201 -2.93 -2.36 28.71
N GLY A 202 -2.40 -3.59 28.63
CA GLY A 202 -1.97 -4.12 27.34
C GLY A 202 -1.22 -5.45 27.42
N LEU A 203 -0.71 -5.89 26.27
CA LEU A 203 0.04 -7.12 26.13
C LEU A 203 1.17 -6.94 25.10
N ILE A 204 2.40 -7.30 25.48
CA ILE A 204 3.55 -7.36 24.58
C ILE A 204 3.89 -8.83 24.31
N THR A 205 4.19 -9.19 23.06
CA THR A 205 4.54 -10.57 22.70
C THR A 205 5.96 -10.68 22.13
N MET A 206 6.61 -11.83 22.36
CA MET A 206 7.90 -12.16 21.76
C MET A 206 7.84 -12.12 20.22
N LYS A 207 6.69 -12.51 19.65
CA LYS A 207 6.46 -12.50 18.20
C LYS A 207 6.57 -11.10 17.62
N ASP A 208 6.05 -10.08 18.31
CA ASP A 208 6.11 -8.69 17.85
C ASP A 208 7.53 -8.13 17.88
N ILE A 209 8.32 -8.53 18.89
CA ILE A 209 9.75 -8.16 18.97
C ILE A 209 10.55 -8.82 17.84
N GLN A 210 10.34 -10.12 17.59
CA GLN A 210 10.99 -10.82 16.48
C GLN A 210 10.67 -10.19 15.13
N LYS A 211 9.41 -9.79 14.91
CA LYS A 211 9.00 -9.09 13.69
C LYS A 211 9.68 -7.74 13.53
N LYS A 212 9.85 -6.95 14.60
CA LYS A 212 10.61 -5.68 14.55
C LYS A 212 12.07 -5.89 14.13
N ILE A 213 12.68 -7.00 14.53
CA ILE A 213 14.05 -7.36 14.12
C ILE A 213 14.08 -7.81 12.65
N LEU A 214 13.11 -8.62 12.23
CA LEU A 214 13.03 -9.12 10.86
C LEU A 214 12.68 -8.03 9.84
N TYR A 215 11.84 -7.07 10.25
CA TYR A 215 11.31 -5.98 9.42
C TYR A 215 11.61 -4.62 10.07
N PRO A 216 12.89 -4.21 10.11
CA PRO A 216 13.29 -2.96 10.76
C PRO A 216 12.74 -1.71 10.06
N ASN A 217 12.44 -1.83 8.76
CA ASN A 217 11.91 -0.76 7.93
C ASN A 217 10.38 -0.77 7.86
N ALA A 218 9.68 -1.56 8.68
CA ALA A 218 8.22 -1.67 8.59
C ALA A 218 7.52 -0.31 8.75
N SER A 219 6.57 -0.02 7.86
CA SER A 219 5.69 1.15 7.92
C SER A 219 4.61 0.91 8.96
N LYS A 220 4.70 1.63 10.08
CA LYS A 220 3.84 1.47 11.25
C LYS A 220 3.18 2.80 11.63
N ASP A 221 1.99 2.69 12.22
CA ASP A 221 1.31 3.80 12.88
C ASP A 221 1.90 4.07 14.27
N GLU A 222 1.39 5.11 14.92
CA GLU A 222 1.80 5.52 16.27
C GLU A 222 1.56 4.45 17.35
N PHE A 223 0.69 3.46 17.08
CA PHE A 223 0.43 2.30 17.95
C PHE A 223 1.33 1.10 17.63
N GLY A 224 2.22 1.24 16.63
CA GLY A 224 3.09 0.18 16.16
C GLY A 224 2.39 -0.87 15.31
N ARG A 225 1.19 -0.58 14.80
CA ARG A 225 0.46 -1.44 13.86
C ARG A 225 0.89 -1.15 12.43
N LEU A 226 0.85 -2.16 11.56
CA LEU A 226 1.18 -1.95 10.15
C LEU A 226 0.22 -0.93 9.52
N ARG A 227 0.75 -0.06 8.65
CA ARG A 227 -0.07 0.91 7.90
C ARG A 227 -0.75 0.24 6.71
N VAL A 228 -1.98 0.65 6.43
CA VAL A 228 -2.77 0.18 5.29
C VAL A 228 -3.67 1.29 4.75
N ALA A 229 -3.82 1.32 3.43
CA ALA A 229 -4.77 2.19 2.75
C ALA A 229 -5.88 1.34 2.10
N ALA A 230 -7.01 1.96 1.77
CA ALA A 230 -8.11 1.27 1.08
C ALA A 230 -8.73 2.16 0.01
N ALA A 231 -9.02 1.57 -1.15
CA ALA A 231 -9.69 2.26 -2.23
C ALA A 231 -11.17 2.48 -1.94
N VAL A 232 -11.70 3.62 -2.37
CA VAL A 232 -13.12 3.96 -2.31
C VAL A 232 -13.53 4.65 -3.60
N GLY A 233 -14.80 4.51 -3.94
CA GLY A 233 -15.34 5.01 -5.20
C GLY A 233 -16.13 6.28 -4.97
N VAL A 234 -16.87 6.69 -5.99
CA VAL A 234 -17.73 7.88 -5.95
C VAL A 234 -19.22 7.57 -5.99
N GLY A 235 -19.56 6.27 -6.02
CA GLY A 235 -20.93 5.77 -6.05
C GLY A 235 -21.72 6.05 -4.76
N PRO A 236 -23.01 5.66 -4.72
CA PRO A 236 -23.91 5.94 -3.60
C PRO A 236 -23.43 5.36 -2.26
N ASP A 237 -22.82 4.17 -2.28
CA ASP A 237 -22.31 3.43 -1.11
C ASP A 237 -20.94 3.96 -0.61
N SER A 238 -20.36 4.97 -1.27
CA SER A 238 -19.02 5.47 -0.98
C SER A 238 -18.83 5.90 0.47
N LEU A 239 -19.78 6.65 1.04
CA LEU A 239 -19.66 7.17 2.41
C LEU A 239 -19.82 6.08 3.46
N ASP A 240 -20.67 5.08 3.22
CA ASP A 240 -20.85 3.94 4.13
C ASP A 240 -19.61 3.06 4.13
N ARG A 241 -19.02 2.83 2.95
CA ARG A 241 -17.74 2.16 2.81
C ARG A 241 -16.62 2.91 3.54
N CYS A 242 -16.54 4.23 3.39
CA CYS A 242 -15.57 5.04 4.13
C CYS A 242 -15.75 4.89 5.65
N ALA A 243 -17.00 4.94 6.14
CA ALA A 243 -17.28 4.80 7.57
C ALA A 243 -16.80 3.45 8.12
N ALA A 244 -17.12 2.34 7.45
CA ALA A 244 -16.69 1.01 7.86
C ALA A 244 -15.15 0.87 7.87
N LEU A 245 -14.46 1.40 6.86
CA LEU A 245 -13.00 1.33 6.78
C LEU A 245 -12.31 2.19 7.87
N VAL A 246 -12.88 3.36 8.18
CA VAL A 246 -12.39 4.24 9.24
C VAL A 246 -12.61 3.61 10.62
N GLU A 247 -13.72 2.89 10.82
CA GLU A 247 -13.99 2.14 12.05
C GLU A 247 -12.94 1.04 12.30
N GLU A 248 -12.51 0.34 11.24
CA GLU A 248 -11.42 -0.64 11.31
C GLU A 248 -10.01 -0.01 11.40
N GLY A 249 -9.91 1.32 11.39
CA GLY A 249 -8.65 2.04 11.57
C GLY A 249 -7.74 2.04 10.34
N VAL A 250 -8.30 2.13 9.13
CA VAL A 250 -7.53 2.39 7.91
C VAL A 250 -6.74 3.71 8.03
N ASP A 251 -5.50 3.74 7.54
CA ASP A 251 -4.63 4.92 7.66
C ASP A 251 -4.92 5.97 6.57
N ALA A 252 -5.32 5.51 5.37
CA ALA A 252 -5.68 6.38 4.27
C ALA A 252 -6.81 5.82 3.38
N LEU A 253 -7.71 6.70 2.95
CA LEU A 253 -8.71 6.40 1.93
C LEU A 253 -8.19 6.87 0.56
N VAL A 254 -8.36 6.05 -0.47
CA VAL A 254 -7.94 6.37 -1.84
C VAL A 254 -9.16 6.44 -2.75
N VAL A 255 -9.62 7.65 -3.05
CA VAL A 255 -10.68 7.88 -4.06
C VAL A 255 -10.12 7.54 -5.43
N ASP A 256 -10.57 6.41 -5.98
CA ASP A 256 -9.94 5.78 -7.15
C ASP A 256 -10.90 5.73 -8.34
N THR A 257 -10.72 6.67 -9.28
CA THR A 257 -11.52 6.83 -10.50
C THR A 257 -10.61 6.94 -11.74
N SER A 258 -11.16 6.67 -12.94
CA SER A 258 -10.43 6.92 -14.20
C SER A 258 -10.29 8.42 -14.52
N HIS A 259 -11.18 9.28 -14.01
CA HIS A 259 -11.16 10.72 -14.28
C HIS A 259 -11.43 11.55 -13.01
N GLY A 260 -10.36 11.88 -12.29
CA GLY A 260 -10.41 12.62 -11.03
C GLY A 260 -10.90 14.07 -11.12
N HIS A 261 -10.88 14.67 -12.32
CA HIS A 261 -11.32 16.05 -12.53
C HIS A 261 -12.83 16.16 -12.83
N SER A 262 -13.58 15.06 -12.73
CA SER A 262 -15.04 15.10 -12.83
C SER A 262 -15.64 15.83 -11.61
N ARG A 263 -16.65 16.68 -11.85
CA ARG A 263 -17.36 17.42 -10.80
C ARG A 263 -17.85 16.51 -9.67
N MET A 264 -18.42 15.35 -10.03
CA MET A 264 -18.90 14.37 -9.05
C MET A 264 -17.77 13.87 -8.14
N VAL A 265 -16.56 13.72 -8.67
CA VAL A 265 -15.40 13.27 -7.90
C VAL A 265 -14.94 14.38 -6.96
N ILE A 266 -14.80 15.61 -7.46
CA ILE A 266 -14.43 16.77 -6.63
C ILE A 266 -15.42 16.95 -5.46
N GLU A 267 -16.72 16.90 -5.74
CA GLU A 267 -17.77 17.01 -4.71
C GLU A 267 -17.71 15.86 -3.70
N ARG A 268 -17.47 14.62 -4.16
CA ARG A 268 -17.34 13.47 -3.27
C ARG A 268 -16.09 13.55 -2.39
N VAL A 269 -14.96 13.98 -2.95
CA VAL A 269 -13.70 14.18 -2.21
C VAL A 269 -13.92 15.20 -1.09
N ALA A 270 -14.59 16.32 -1.38
CA ALA A 270 -14.91 17.32 -0.37
C ALA A 270 -15.81 16.76 0.75
N GLN A 271 -16.82 15.96 0.41
CA GLN A 271 -17.68 15.29 1.40
C GLN A 271 -16.92 14.29 2.28
N ILE A 272 -16.02 13.49 1.70
CA ILE A 272 -15.19 12.54 2.45
C ILE A 272 -14.22 13.29 3.37
N SER A 273 -13.58 14.35 2.86
CA SER A 273 -12.66 15.19 3.63
C SER A 273 -13.35 15.84 4.83
N ASP A 274 -14.54 16.45 4.63
CA ASP A 274 -15.32 17.07 5.70
C ASP A 274 -15.75 16.06 6.79
N ARG A 275 -16.23 14.88 6.38
CA ARG A 275 -16.77 13.88 7.31
C ARG A 275 -15.69 13.07 8.03
N PHE A 276 -14.58 12.75 7.37
CA PHE A 276 -13.58 11.79 7.86
C PHE A 276 -12.15 12.33 7.93
N GLY A 277 -11.82 13.46 7.29
CA GLY A 277 -10.44 13.95 7.14
C GLY A 277 -9.70 14.28 8.44
N LYS A 278 -10.42 14.36 9.57
CA LYS A 278 -9.80 14.49 10.92
C LYS A 278 -9.31 13.17 11.50
N LYS A 279 -9.73 12.03 10.92
CA LYS A 279 -9.46 10.67 11.42
C LYS A 279 -8.57 9.87 10.47
N VAL A 280 -8.59 10.20 9.18
CA VAL A 280 -7.93 9.44 8.12
C VAL A 280 -7.39 10.38 7.06
N GLN A 281 -6.26 10.03 6.45
CA GLN A 281 -5.70 10.78 5.34
C GLN A 281 -6.44 10.48 4.04
N LEU A 282 -6.56 11.46 3.15
CA LEU A 282 -7.31 11.31 1.90
C LEU A 282 -6.41 11.44 0.67
N VAL A 283 -6.40 10.42 -0.17
CA VAL A 283 -5.77 10.42 -1.49
C VAL A 283 -6.86 10.42 -2.55
N ALA A 284 -6.69 11.18 -3.64
CA ALA A 284 -7.60 11.09 -4.78
C ALA A 284 -6.88 11.09 -6.13
N GLY A 285 -7.45 10.38 -7.08
CA GLY A 285 -7.01 10.36 -8.47
C GLY A 285 -7.92 9.50 -9.36
N ASN A 286 -7.61 9.33 -10.64
CA ASN A 286 -6.38 9.77 -11.27
C ASN A 286 -6.52 11.10 -12.01
N VAL A 287 -5.45 11.89 -12.01
CA VAL A 287 -5.33 13.12 -12.79
C VAL A 287 -4.05 13.11 -13.61
N VAL A 288 -3.97 13.96 -14.64
CA VAL A 288 -2.76 14.13 -15.46
C VAL A 288 -2.47 15.59 -15.80
N THR A 289 -3.20 16.55 -15.21
CA THR A 289 -3.01 17.98 -15.50
C THR A 289 -2.89 18.80 -14.21
N ALA A 290 -2.22 19.95 -14.34
CA ALA A 290 -2.04 20.94 -13.29
C ALA A 290 -3.37 21.39 -12.67
N GLU A 291 -4.37 21.68 -13.50
CA GLU A 291 -5.69 22.18 -13.09
C GLU A 291 -6.46 21.12 -12.30
N ALA A 292 -6.40 19.87 -12.77
CA ALA A 292 -7.04 18.74 -12.09
C ALA A 292 -6.41 18.46 -10.72
N THR A 293 -5.08 18.59 -10.63
CA THR A 293 -4.35 18.51 -9.37
C THR A 293 -4.75 19.62 -8.41
N GLU A 294 -4.80 20.88 -8.87
CA GLU A 294 -5.21 22.01 -8.04
C GLU A 294 -6.66 21.86 -7.54
N ALA A 295 -7.57 21.40 -8.40
CA ALA A 295 -8.96 21.15 -8.03
C ALA A 295 -9.11 20.09 -6.92
N LEU A 296 -8.35 19.00 -6.98
CA LEU A 296 -8.36 17.98 -5.92
C LEU A 296 -7.74 18.50 -4.62
N ILE A 297 -6.65 19.26 -4.70
CA ILE A 297 -6.04 19.90 -3.51
C ILE A 297 -7.03 20.82 -2.82
N GLN A 298 -7.73 21.67 -3.58
CA GLN A 298 -8.76 22.57 -3.05
C GLN A 298 -9.95 21.81 -2.46
N ALA A 299 -10.26 20.61 -2.96
CA ALA A 299 -11.29 19.74 -2.40
C ALA A 299 -10.89 19.08 -1.06
N GLY A 300 -9.62 19.18 -0.65
CA GLY A 300 -9.16 18.74 0.68
C GLY A 300 -8.48 17.38 0.71
N VAL A 301 -7.72 17.03 -0.33
CA VAL A 301 -6.86 15.82 -0.33
C VAL A 301 -5.52 16.09 0.37
N ASP A 302 -4.93 15.02 0.90
CA ASP A 302 -3.59 14.98 1.50
C ASP A 302 -2.53 14.40 0.56
N ALA A 303 -2.94 13.80 -0.57
CA ALA A 303 -2.08 13.42 -1.69
C ALA A 303 -2.89 13.33 -2.99
N VAL A 304 -2.20 13.46 -4.12
CA VAL A 304 -2.81 13.31 -5.45
C VAL A 304 -2.19 12.14 -6.20
N LYS A 305 -3.03 11.26 -6.74
CA LYS A 305 -2.62 10.13 -7.57
C LYS A 305 -2.67 10.49 -9.06
N VAL A 306 -1.55 10.30 -9.75
CA VAL A 306 -1.29 10.81 -11.10
C VAL A 306 -1.07 9.67 -12.09
N GLY A 307 -1.81 9.70 -13.20
CA GLY A 307 -1.60 8.79 -14.33
C GLY A 307 -2.90 8.30 -14.96
N ILE A 308 -3.07 8.50 -16.26
CA ILE A 308 -4.23 7.99 -17.01
C ILE A 308 -3.70 7.22 -18.24
N GLY A 309 -4.07 5.94 -18.31
CA GLY A 309 -3.75 5.07 -19.44
C GLY A 309 -2.30 4.57 -19.55
N ALA A 310 -1.44 4.85 -18.56
CA ALA A 310 -0.03 4.38 -18.57
C ALA A 310 0.13 2.92 -18.10
N GLY A 311 -0.87 2.37 -17.42
CA GLY A 311 -0.81 1.01 -16.87
C GLY A 311 -0.65 -0.05 -17.96
N SER A 312 0.13 -1.10 -17.70
CA SER A 312 0.50 -2.14 -18.67
C SER A 312 -0.68 -2.94 -19.25
N ILE A 313 -1.86 -2.82 -18.65
CA ILE A 313 -3.09 -3.53 -19.03
C ILE A 313 -4.27 -2.56 -19.23
N CYS A 314 -4.00 -1.26 -19.25
CA CYS A 314 -5.01 -0.23 -19.45
C CYS A 314 -5.07 0.11 -20.94
N THR A 315 -6.27 0.09 -21.52
CA THR A 315 -6.50 0.41 -22.93
C THR A 315 -7.21 1.74 -23.11
N THR A 316 -7.44 2.53 -22.05
CA THR A 316 -8.06 3.87 -22.10
C THR A 316 -7.51 4.74 -23.23
N ARG A 317 -6.17 4.86 -23.38
CA ARG A 317 -5.57 5.66 -24.47
C ARG A 317 -5.92 5.19 -25.87
N ILE A 318 -6.11 3.88 -26.04
CA ILE A 318 -6.42 3.28 -27.34
C ILE A 318 -7.92 3.35 -27.62
N ILE A 319 -8.75 3.08 -26.62
CA ILE A 319 -10.20 2.95 -26.79
C ILE A 319 -10.88 4.33 -26.79
N SER A 320 -10.55 5.21 -25.86
CA SER A 320 -11.17 6.54 -25.75
C SER A 320 -10.30 7.66 -26.30
N GLY A 321 -9.03 7.39 -26.62
CA GLY A 321 -8.10 8.40 -27.15
C GLY A 321 -7.58 9.39 -26.10
N VAL A 322 -7.89 9.19 -24.82
CA VAL A 322 -7.53 10.12 -23.73
C VAL A 322 -6.36 9.61 -22.90
N GLY A 323 -5.49 10.53 -22.48
CA GLY A 323 -4.37 10.23 -21.59
C GLY A 323 -3.22 11.20 -21.79
N MET A 324 -2.11 10.95 -21.08
CA MET A 324 -0.91 11.80 -21.15
C MET A 324 0.34 10.98 -20.84
N ALA A 325 1.45 11.24 -21.55
CA ALA A 325 2.72 10.58 -21.27
C ALA A 325 3.14 10.77 -19.80
N GLN A 326 3.58 9.68 -19.15
CA GLN A 326 3.54 9.58 -17.68
C GLN A 326 4.55 10.49 -16.98
N ILE A 327 5.75 10.68 -17.53
CA ILE A 327 6.76 11.57 -16.94
C ILE A 327 6.27 13.02 -16.98
N THR A 328 5.71 13.47 -18.12
CA THR A 328 5.15 14.82 -18.22
C THR A 328 3.94 15.01 -17.30
N ALA A 329 3.05 14.00 -17.21
CA ALA A 329 1.91 14.07 -16.30
C ALA A 329 2.36 14.23 -14.83
N ILE A 330 3.33 13.43 -14.39
CA ILE A 330 3.92 13.54 -13.04
C ILE A 330 4.52 14.93 -12.84
N TYR A 331 5.33 15.40 -13.79
CA TYR A 331 6.02 16.69 -13.69
C TYR A 331 5.05 17.86 -13.56
N ASP A 332 4.02 17.92 -14.41
CA ASP A 332 3.06 19.01 -14.39
C ASP A 332 2.21 19.02 -13.12
N CYS A 333 1.76 17.84 -12.67
CA CYS A 333 1.01 17.72 -11.43
C CYS A 333 1.90 18.08 -10.22
N ALA A 334 3.15 17.63 -10.20
CA ALA A 334 4.09 17.93 -9.12
C ALA A 334 4.44 19.43 -9.04
N ALA A 335 4.57 20.12 -10.17
CA ALA A 335 4.83 21.55 -10.20
C ALA A 335 3.75 22.36 -9.45
N VAL A 336 2.48 21.97 -9.59
CA VAL A 336 1.38 22.57 -8.83
C VAL A 336 1.39 22.12 -7.38
N ALA A 337 1.48 20.81 -7.12
CA ALA A 337 1.34 20.24 -5.79
C ALA A 337 2.42 20.70 -4.80
N ARG A 338 3.65 20.97 -5.31
CA ARG A 338 4.75 21.55 -4.53
C ARG A 338 4.38 22.89 -3.89
N ARG A 339 3.61 23.74 -4.57
CA ARG A 339 3.16 25.04 -4.02
C ARG A 339 2.27 24.88 -2.78
N TYR A 340 1.59 23.75 -2.68
CA TYR A 340 0.70 23.40 -1.58
C TYR A 340 1.34 22.42 -0.57
N ASN A 341 2.59 22.00 -0.80
CA ASN A 341 3.26 20.97 -0.03
C ASN A 341 2.48 19.64 0.04
N ILE A 342 1.80 19.28 -1.06
CA ILE A 342 1.04 18.04 -1.20
C ILE A 342 1.86 17.01 -1.99
N PRO A 343 2.04 15.78 -1.49
CA PRO A 343 2.78 14.75 -2.22
C PRO A 343 2.02 14.21 -3.43
N ILE A 344 2.79 13.74 -4.42
CA ILE A 344 2.30 13.10 -5.64
C ILE A 344 2.62 11.60 -5.64
N ILE A 345 1.65 10.80 -6.05
CA ILE A 345 1.79 9.36 -6.28
C ILE A 345 1.77 9.10 -7.79
N GLY A 346 2.91 8.69 -8.36
CA GLY A 346 2.99 8.29 -9.76
C GLY A 346 2.44 6.88 -9.97
N ASP A 347 1.32 6.74 -10.70
CA ASP A 347 0.58 5.48 -10.86
C ASP A 347 0.59 4.97 -12.31
N GLY A 348 1.23 3.81 -12.52
CA GLY A 348 1.28 3.10 -13.80
C GLY A 348 2.50 3.41 -14.68
N GLY A 349 2.75 2.53 -15.65
CA GLY A 349 3.81 2.65 -16.66
C GLY A 349 5.21 2.20 -16.24
N ILE A 350 5.42 1.88 -14.96
CA ILE A 350 6.72 1.47 -14.42
C ILE A 350 6.99 -0.01 -14.75
N GLN A 351 8.13 -0.26 -15.41
CA GLN A 351 8.55 -1.60 -15.83
C GLN A 351 9.83 -2.05 -15.13
N TYR A 352 10.71 -1.11 -14.81
CA TYR A 352 12.00 -1.39 -14.18
C TYR A 352 12.23 -0.46 -12.98
N SER A 353 13.20 -0.80 -12.13
CA SER A 353 13.59 0.04 -10.99
C SER A 353 14.08 1.43 -11.41
N GLY A 354 14.67 1.56 -12.61
CA GLY A 354 15.04 2.86 -13.18
C GLY A 354 13.84 3.78 -13.40
N ASP A 355 12.66 3.24 -13.72
CA ASP A 355 11.46 4.05 -13.93
C ASP A 355 10.93 4.63 -12.62
N ILE A 356 11.16 3.94 -11.50
CA ILE A 356 10.89 4.47 -10.15
C ILE A 356 11.76 5.71 -9.91
N ALA A 357 13.05 5.62 -10.20
CA ALA A 357 13.96 6.76 -10.07
C ALA A 357 13.54 7.93 -10.97
N LYS A 358 13.18 7.66 -12.23
CA LYS A 358 12.69 8.68 -13.16
C LYS A 358 11.38 9.32 -12.67
N ALA A 359 10.42 8.54 -12.16
CA ALA A 359 9.18 9.09 -11.58
C ALA A 359 9.48 10.04 -10.41
N ILE A 360 10.45 9.68 -9.56
CA ILE A 360 10.87 10.50 -8.43
C ILE A 360 11.54 11.79 -8.89
N VAL A 361 12.50 11.74 -9.83
CA VAL A 361 13.12 12.95 -10.40
C VAL A 361 12.06 13.86 -11.04
N ALA A 362 11.05 13.28 -11.70
CA ALA A 362 9.94 14.03 -12.27
C ALA A 362 9.03 14.69 -11.21
N GLY A 363 9.13 14.30 -9.94
CA GLY A 363 8.43 14.95 -8.82
C GLY A 363 7.44 14.07 -8.06
N SER A 364 7.40 12.76 -8.29
CA SER A 364 6.62 11.85 -7.43
C SER A 364 7.32 11.66 -6.08
N ASP A 365 6.56 11.65 -4.99
CA ASP A 365 7.04 11.26 -3.65
C ASP A 365 7.04 9.75 -3.50
N THR A 366 6.04 9.08 -4.08
CA THR A 366 5.92 7.61 -4.12
C THR A 366 5.46 7.15 -5.49
N VAL A 367 5.65 5.87 -5.79
CA VAL A 367 5.11 5.22 -6.98
C VAL A 367 4.15 4.10 -6.63
N MET A 368 3.07 3.98 -7.41
CA MET A 368 2.12 2.89 -7.29
C MET A 368 2.39 1.82 -8.35
N LEU A 369 2.58 0.57 -7.91
CA LEU A 369 2.95 -0.56 -8.75
C LEU A 369 1.82 -1.60 -8.82
N GLY A 370 1.45 -1.98 -10.04
CA GLY A 370 0.50 -3.08 -10.32
C GLY A 370 1.23 -4.34 -10.79
N SER A 371 1.50 -4.41 -12.09
CA SER A 371 2.04 -5.60 -12.78
C SER A 371 3.34 -6.15 -12.18
N LEU A 372 4.19 -5.27 -11.65
CA LEU A 372 5.43 -5.69 -11.01
C LEU A 372 5.18 -6.57 -9.78
N LEU A 373 4.10 -6.29 -9.04
CA LEU A 373 3.73 -6.96 -7.80
C LEU A 373 2.70 -8.07 -8.00
N ALA A 374 1.96 -8.08 -9.11
CA ALA A 374 0.93 -9.09 -9.37
C ALA A 374 1.46 -10.54 -9.41
N GLY A 375 2.75 -10.74 -9.73
CA GLY A 375 3.38 -12.06 -9.85
C GLY A 375 3.94 -12.64 -8.54
N VAL A 376 3.82 -11.96 -7.41
CA VAL A 376 4.43 -12.40 -6.12
C VAL A 376 3.54 -13.39 -5.36
N ASP A 377 4.10 -14.13 -4.40
CA ASP A 377 3.39 -15.10 -3.57
C ASP A 377 2.21 -14.51 -2.79
N GLU A 378 2.36 -13.26 -2.37
CA GLU A 378 1.40 -12.55 -1.52
C GLU A 378 0.26 -11.90 -2.29
N SER A 379 0.36 -11.75 -3.62
CA SER A 379 -0.75 -11.24 -4.42
C SER A 379 -1.91 -12.26 -4.48
N PRO A 380 -3.16 -11.81 -4.62
CA PRO A 380 -4.34 -12.68 -4.60
C PRO A 380 -4.55 -13.50 -5.89
N GLY A 381 -3.92 -13.12 -7.01
CA GLY A 381 -4.07 -13.84 -8.28
C GLY A 381 -3.73 -15.33 -8.17
N GLU A 382 -4.39 -16.18 -8.97
CA GLU A 382 -4.16 -17.62 -8.93
C GLU A 382 -2.84 -18.00 -9.63
N LEU A 383 -2.17 -19.04 -9.12
CA LEU A 383 -0.96 -19.58 -9.74
C LEU A 383 -1.34 -20.53 -10.88
N ILE A 384 -0.90 -20.20 -12.09
CA ILE A 384 -1.13 -20.99 -13.30
C ILE A 384 0.19 -21.56 -13.80
N ILE A 385 0.19 -22.85 -14.16
CA ILE A 385 1.31 -23.48 -14.84
C ILE A 385 0.98 -23.55 -16.33
N SER A 386 1.80 -22.93 -17.17
CA SER A 386 1.64 -22.98 -18.63
C SER A 386 2.98 -23.31 -19.27
N ARG A 387 3.02 -24.39 -20.06
CA ARG A 387 4.24 -24.87 -20.75
C ARG A 387 5.46 -25.02 -19.82
N GLY A 388 5.22 -25.43 -18.57
CA GLY A 388 6.26 -25.62 -17.55
C GLY A 388 6.71 -24.33 -16.84
N GLU A 389 6.28 -23.16 -17.28
CA GLU A 389 6.51 -21.88 -16.60
C GLU A 389 5.34 -21.56 -15.66
N ARG A 390 5.66 -20.88 -14.55
CA ARG A 390 4.69 -20.43 -13.55
C ARG A 390 4.29 -18.99 -13.82
N PHE A 391 3.00 -18.72 -13.79
CA PHE A 391 2.39 -17.41 -13.99
C PHE A 391 1.36 -17.12 -12.89
N LYS A 392 0.99 -15.86 -12.73
CA LYS A 392 -0.20 -15.45 -11.97
C LYS A 392 -1.17 -14.68 -12.84
N ASP A 393 -2.47 -14.82 -12.56
CA ASP A 393 -3.49 -14.00 -13.21
C ASP A 393 -3.36 -12.53 -12.83
N TYR A 394 -3.55 -11.66 -13.83
CA TYR A 394 -3.46 -10.22 -13.67
C TYR A 394 -4.42 -9.51 -14.62
N ARG A 395 -5.31 -8.68 -14.10
CA ARG A 395 -6.33 -8.01 -14.92
C ARG A 395 -6.56 -6.56 -14.51
N GLY A 396 -7.00 -5.77 -15.48
CA GLY A 396 -7.23 -4.35 -15.31
C GLY A 396 -8.58 -4.12 -14.70
N MET A 397 -8.72 -3.09 -13.87
CA MET A 397 -10.03 -2.75 -13.31
C MET A 397 -11.06 -2.41 -14.40
N GLY A 398 -10.61 -2.04 -15.61
CA GLY A 398 -11.44 -1.80 -16.79
C GLY A 398 -11.63 -3.01 -17.70
N SER A 399 -11.17 -4.21 -17.31
CA SER A 399 -11.45 -5.44 -18.04
C SER A 399 -12.90 -5.87 -17.84
N ILE A 400 -13.45 -6.60 -18.81
CA ILE A 400 -14.81 -7.13 -18.71
C ILE A 400 -14.97 -8.00 -17.45
N GLY A 401 -14.00 -8.87 -17.14
CA GLY A 401 -14.11 -9.73 -15.95
C GLY A 401 -14.07 -8.95 -14.64
N ALA A 402 -13.28 -7.87 -14.55
CA ALA A 402 -13.28 -7.00 -13.38
C ALA A 402 -14.60 -6.21 -13.25
N MET A 403 -15.16 -5.74 -14.37
CA MET A 403 -16.42 -4.98 -14.43
C MET A 403 -17.68 -5.84 -14.21
N LYS A 404 -17.66 -7.11 -14.63
CA LYS A 404 -18.77 -8.05 -14.40
C LYS A 404 -18.85 -8.53 -12.95
N GLN A 405 -17.71 -8.66 -12.27
CA GLN A 405 -17.72 -9.27 -10.93
C GLN A 405 -18.48 -8.43 -9.90
N ARG A 406 -18.36 -7.09 -9.95
CA ARG A 406 -19.12 -6.15 -9.09
C ARG A 406 -19.25 -4.76 -9.73
N SER A 407 -20.28 -4.03 -9.29
CA SER A 407 -20.64 -2.68 -9.76
C SER A 407 -19.53 -1.64 -9.60
N TYR A 408 -18.61 -1.82 -8.65
CA TYR A 408 -17.58 -0.83 -8.35
C TYR A 408 -16.66 -0.53 -9.54
N SER A 409 -16.13 -1.57 -10.17
CA SER A 409 -15.29 -1.46 -11.35
C SER A 409 -16.05 -0.77 -12.48
N LYS A 410 -17.37 -0.99 -12.61
CA LYS A 410 -18.22 -0.23 -13.55
C LYS A 410 -18.28 1.25 -13.21
N HIS A 411 -18.53 1.60 -11.95
CA HIS A 411 -18.58 3.00 -11.50
C HIS A 411 -17.26 3.74 -11.71
N ARG A 412 -16.12 3.05 -11.58
CA ARG A 412 -14.79 3.63 -11.87
C ARG A 412 -14.69 4.22 -13.27
N TYR A 413 -15.29 3.56 -14.26
CA TYR A 413 -15.30 3.96 -15.68
C TYR A 413 -16.63 4.59 -16.12
N PHE A 414 -17.43 5.10 -15.17
CA PHE A 414 -18.71 5.76 -15.44
C PHE A 414 -19.75 4.89 -16.17
N GLN A 415 -19.66 3.57 -16.02
CA GLN A 415 -20.56 2.58 -16.64
C GLN A 415 -21.47 1.90 -15.61
N GLY A 416 -21.75 2.57 -14.48
CA GLY A 416 -22.50 1.99 -13.36
C GLY A 416 -23.94 1.57 -13.68
N GLU A 417 -24.57 2.22 -14.65
CA GLU A 417 -25.96 1.97 -15.08
C GLU A 417 -26.04 1.18 -16.40
N VAL A 418 -24.90 0.72 -16.92
CA VAL A 418 -24.82 0.02 -18.22
C VAL A 418 -24.97 -1.50 -18.03
N ASP A 419 -25.76 -2.11 -18.91
CA ASP A 419 -25.95 -3.57 -18.96
C ASP A 419 -24.64 -4.31 -19.29
N GLU A 420 -24.50 -5.53 -18.78
CA GLU A 420 -23.25 -6.30 -18.93
C GLU A 420 -22.87 -6.62 -20.37
N SER A 421 -23.85 -6.69 -21.28
CA SER A 421 -23.64 -6.91 -22.72
C SER A 421 -23.12 -5.68 -23.45
N GLU A 422 -23.26 -4.49 -22.86
CA GLU A 422 -22.93 -3.20 -23.48
C GLU A 422 -21.69 -2.55 -22.87
N LEU A 423 -20.98 -3.26 -21.98
CA LEU A 423 -19.77 -2.74 -21.34
C LEU A 423 -18.66 -2.48 -22.36
N ILE A 424 -18.06 -1.29 -22.26
CA ILE A 424 -16.90 -0.86 -23.04
C ILE A 424 -15.65 -1.02 -22.17
N ALA A 425 -14.82 -2.01 -22.51
CA ALA A 425 -13.63 -2.32 -21.73
C ALA A 425 -12.50 -1.33 -21.96
N GLU A 426 -11.99 -0.74 -20.88
CA GLU A 426 -10.80 0.12 -20.86
C GLU A 426 -9.58 -0.58 -20.23
N GLY A 427 -9.63 -1.91 -20.15
CA GLY A 427 -8.51 -2.76 -19.75
C GLY A 427 -8.62 -4.18 -20.29
N ILE A 428 -7.54 -4.94 -20.12
CA ILE A 428 -7.44 -6.34 -20.55
C ILE A 428 -7.16 -7.28 -19.38
N GLU A 429 -7.27 -8.58 -19.64
CA GLU A 429 -6.84 -9.64 -18.73
C GLU A 429 -5.61 -10.31 -19.31
N ALA A 430 -4.63 -10.58 -18.46
CA ALA A 430 -3.33 -11.10 -18.84
C ALA A 430 -2.80 -12.02 -17.75
N ARG A 431 -1.62 -12.58 -18.01
CA ARG A 431 -0.85 -13.34 -17.04
C ARG A 431 0.51 -12.70 -16.89
N VAL A 432 1.02 -12.66 -15.67
CA VAL A 432 2.37 -12.17 -15.37
C VAL A 432 3.24 -13.33 -14.91
N PRO A 433 4.55 -13.33 -15.24
CA PRO A 433 5.47 -14.35 -14.71
C PRO A 433 5.44 -14.38 -13.19
N TYR A 434 5.51 -15.57 -12.62
CA TYR A 434 5.65 -15.75 -11.17
C TYR A 434 7.03 -15.26 -10.70
N LYS A 435 7.06 -14.49 -9.61
CA LYS A 435 8.26 -13.79 -9.11
C LYS A 435 8.74 -14.25 -7.72
N GLY A 436 8.06 -15.21 -7.10
CA GLY A 436 8.37 -15.62 -5.72
C GLY A 436 7.88 -14.61 -4.68
N MET A 437 8.56 -14.55 -3.54
CA MET A 437 8.18 -13.68 -2.44
C MET A 437 8.38 -12.19 -2.75
N LEU A 438 7.54 -11.34 -2.17
CA LEU A 438 7.58 -9.88 -2.39
C LEU A 438 8.87 -9.23 -1.91
N GLY A 439 9.41 -9.63 -0.74
CA GLY A 439 10.58 -8.99 -0.12
C GLY A 439 11.80 -8.90 -1.03
N PRO A 440 12.29 -10.02 -1.62
CA PRO A 440 13.39 -10.00 -2.58
C PRO A 440 13.17 -9.09 -3.79
N LEU A 441 11.93 -9.03 -4.31
CA LEU A 441 11.59 -8.15 -5.43
C LEU A 441 11.66 -6.68 -5.02
N VAL A 442 11.05 -6.31 -3.89
CA VAL A 442 11.09 -4.93 -3.37
C VAL A 442 12.52 -4.51 -3.06
N TYR A 443 13.34 -5.41 -2.51
CA TYR A 443 14.76 -5.17 -2.29
C TYR A 443 15.49 -4.77 -3.58
N GLN A 444 15.22 -5.45 -4.70
CA GLN A 444 15.82 -5.12 -6.00
C GLN A 444 15.29 -3.79 -6.56
N LEU A 445 13.99 -3.51 -6.41
CA LEU A 445 13.38 -2.26 -6.89
C LEU A 445 13.96 -1.04 -6.16
N VAL A 446 13.99 -1.09 -4.83
CA VAL A 446 14.52 -0.01 -3.99
C VAL A 446 16.05 0.04 -4.08
N GLY A 447 16.72 -1.10 -4.26
CA GLY A 447 18.16 -1.16 -4.56
C GLY A 447 18.52 -0.40 -5.83
N GLY A 448 17.74 -0.59 -6.91
CA GLY A 448 17.93 0.18 -8.15
C GLY A 448 17.73 1.69 -7.97
N LEU A 449 16.75 2.10 -7.15
CA LEU A 449 16.58 3.51 -6.77
C LEU A 449 17.80 4.04 -6.01
N ARG A 450 18.30 3.32 -5.00
CA ARG A 450 19.51 3.73 -4.25
C ARG A 450 20.73 3.89 -5.15
N GLN A 451 20.90 3.01 -6.14
CA GLN A 451 21.96 3.15 -7.15
C GLN A 451 21.78 4.43 -7.95
N ALA A 452 20.56 4.72 -8.44
CA ALA A 452 20.27 5.94 -9.17
C ALA A 452 20.52 7.21 -8.33
N MET A 453 20.14 7.19 -7.05
CA MET A 453 20.44 8.28 -6.10
C MET A 453 21.94 8.50 -5.93
N GLY A 454 22.73 7.43 -5.82
CA GLY A 454 24.18 7.50 -5.78
C GLY A 454 24.79 8.13 -7.04
N TYR A 455 24.30 7.75 -8.23
CA TYR A 455 24.72 8.37 -9.50
C TYR A 455 24.30 9.83 -9.65
N ALA A 456 23.14 10.20 -9.11
CA ALA A 456 22.62 11.56 -9.14
C ALA A 456 23.19 12.46 -8.02
N GLY A 457 24.01 11.91 -7.11
CA GLY A 457 24.54 12.66 -5.97
C GLY A 457 23.49 13.07 -4.94
N ALA A 458 22.38 12.36 -4.88
CA ALA A 458 21.22 12.70 -4.05
C ALA A 458 21.18 11.87 -2.77
N ALA A 459 21.20 12.51 -1.59
CA ALA A 459 21.14 11.81 -0.31
C ALA A 459 19.71 11.39 0.06
N THR A 460 18.71 12.11 -0.44
CA THR A 460 17.29 11.92 -0.13
C THR A 460 16.40 11.95 -1.37
N ILE A 461 15.15 11.48 -1.24
CA ILE A 461 14.13 11.61 -2.29
C ILE A 461 13.92 13.08 -2.70
N LYS A 462 13.98 14.00 -1.73
CA LYS A 462 13.85 15.44 -1.99
C LYS A 462 15.02 15.96 -2.84
N ASP A 463 16.24 15.51 -2.60
CA ASP A 463 17.40 15.92 -3.41
C ASP A 463 17.26 15.46 -4.87
N MET A 464 16.74 14.24 -5.09
CA MET A 464 16.43 13.75 -6.44
C MET A 464 15.41 14.67 -7.14
N GLN A 465 14.39 15.11 -6.42
CA GLN A 465 13.32 15.97 -6.93
C GLN A 465 13.76 17.42 -7.19
N GLU A 466 14.76 17.93 -6.46
CA GLU A 466 15.23 19.31 -6.55
C GLU A 466 16.40 19.48 -7.53
N TYR A 467 17.33 18.53 -7.58
CA TYR A 467 18.63 18.73 -8.23
C TYR A 467 18.87 17.81 -9.43
N ALA A 468 18.33 16.60 -9.45
CA ALA A 468 18.60 15.66 -10.55
C ALA A 468 18.01 16.17 -11.87
N GLN A 469 18.74 15.94 -12.96
CA GLN A 469 18.39 16.43 -14.28
C GLN A 469 18.12 15.28 -15.25
N PHE A 470 17.24 15.53 -16.22
CA PHE A 470 17.01 14.60 -17.33
C PHE A 470 17.75 15.04 -18.58
N THR A 471 18.10 14.04 -19.41
CA THR A 471 18.29 14.23 -20.84
C THR A 471 17.21 13.48 -21.61
N ARG A 472 16.71 14.08 -22.69
CA ARG A 472 15.86 13.37 -23.65
C ARG A 472 16.72 12.48 -24.53
N ILE A 473 16.18 11.32 -24.90
CA ILE A 473 16.81 10.37 -25.81
C ILE A 473 15.90 10.07 -26.99
N THR A 474 16.49 9.56 -28.06
CA THR A 474 15.75 9.03 -29.21
C THR A 474 15.53 7.53 -29.04
N ASN A 475 14.73 6.92 -29.92
CA ASN A 475 14.59 5.46 -29.97
C ASN A 475 15.93 4.72 -30.14
N ALA A 476 16.91 5.33 -30.81
CA ALA A 476 18.25 4.76 -30.92
C ALA A 476 18.96 4.77 -29.56
N GLY A 477 18.83 5.84 -28.78
CA GLY A 477 19.33 5.91 -27.40
C GLY A 477 18.64 4.93 -26.47
N LEU A 478 17.35 4.66 -26.69
CA LEU A 478 16.63 3.62 -25.93
C LEU A 478 17.19 2.23 -26.23
N ARG A 479 17.38 1.91 -27.52
CA ARG A 479 17.99 0.64 -27.93
C ARG A 479 19.41 0.49 -27.38
N GLU A 480 20.20 1.55 -27.35
CA GLU A 480 21.54 1.59 -26.74
C GLU A 480 21.48 1.36 -25.22
N SER A 481 20.45 1.88 -24.54
CA SER A 481 20.30 1.75 -23.09
C SER A 481 20.04 0.32 -22.63
N HIS A 482 19.41 -0.51 -23.47
CA HIS A 482 19.20 -1.93 -23.19
C HIS A 482 20.42 -2.76 -23.63
N PRO A 483 20.68 -3.95 -23.04
CA PRO A 483 21.66 -4.89 -23.58
C PRO A 483 21.37 -5.18 -25.05
N HIS A 484 22.35 -4.93 -25.91
CA HIS A 484 22.26 -5.09 -27.36
C HIS A 484 23.49 -5.85 -27.89
N ASP A 485 23.33 -6.46 -29.06
CA ASP A 485 24.39 -7.17 -29.80
C ASP A 485 25.05 -8.34 -29.03
N VAL A 486 24.31 -8.96 -28.11
CA VAL A 486 24.72 -10.15 -27.33
C VAL A 486 23.59 -11.15 -27.14
N MET A 487 23.93 -12.42 -26.86
CA MET A 487 22.95 -13.43 -26.41
C MET A 487 22.91 -13.49 -24.89
N ILE A 488 21.73 -13.27 -24.30
CA ILE A 488 21.53 -13.37 -22.85
C ILE A 488 21.57 -14.85 -22.44
N THR A 489 22.57 -15.23 -21.65
CA THR A 489 22.72 -16.60 -21.13
C THR A 489 22.00 -16.81 -19.80
N LYS A 490 21.83 -15.74 -19.01
CA LYS A 490 21.14 -15.76 -17.72
C LYS A 490 20.52 -14.40 -17.45
N GLU A 491 19.22 -14.37 -17.20
CA GLU A 491 18.52 -13.15 -16.79
C GLU A 491 18.82 -12.80 -15.32
N ALA A 492 18.82 -11.50 -15.02
CA ALA A 492 18.97 -11.00 -13.66
C ALA A 492 17.59 -10.72 -13.05
N PRO A 493 17.41 -10.81 -11.71
CA PRO A 493 16.10 -10.57 -11.08
C PRO A 493 15.49 -9.19 -11.35
N ASN A 494 16.33 -8.20 -11.65
CA ASN A 494 15.98 -6.81 -11.91
C ASN A 494 15.82 -6.47 -13.40
N TYR A 495 16.03 -7.42 -14.32
CA TYR A 495 15.95 -7.18 -15.76
C TYR A 495 15.54 -8.42 -16.55
N GLY A 496 14.45 -8.31 -17.33
CA GLY A 496 13.99 -9.34 -18.25
C GLY A 496 13.51 -8.72 -19.57
N THR A 497 13.81 -9.40 -20.69
CA THR A 497 13.58 -8.91 -22.07
C THR A 497 12.26 -9.36 -22.69
N LYS A 498 11.41 -10.09 -21.95
CA LYS A 498 10.33 -10.87 -22.58
C LYS A 498 9.19 -10.09 -23.26
N ASN A 499 9.07 -8.76 -23.14
CA ASN A 499 7.94 -8.01 -23.73
C ASN A 499 8.33 -6.60 -24.24
N ARG A 500 9.15 -6.51 -25.29
CA ARG A 500 9.16 -5.35 -26.20
C ARG A 500 9.18 -5.79 -27.65
#